data_AF-A0A366QT28-F1
#
_entry.id   AF-A0A366QT28-F1
#
_cell.length_a   1.000
_cell.length_b   1.000
_cell.length_c   1.000
_cell.angle_alpha   90.00
_cell.angle_beta   90.00
_cell.angle_gamma   90.00
#
_symmetry.space_group_name_H-M   'P 1'
#
loop_
_entity.id
_entity.type
_entity.pdbx_description
1 polymer ?
#
loop_
_entity_poly.entity_id
_entity_poly.type
_entity_poly.pdbx_seq_one_letter_code
_entity_poly.pdbx_strand_id
1 'polypeptide(L)'
;MGTKTRTWDIRSALVNSVISTQLEASRENAQANQQNIAKRWQNCSTESLDQEDWPPSPEFTPELNDEGLTTGDSIAFIRKSDPRAGGTYLILDVARNRALTCHQGQVRLEPINLDNKSISEKAQWSCTERNGFKGFQNVAGGGFLGHDVWWHFRGNASAHSLWESFTIARRDGGLYWLQILHWWTQWQVSASEEGNGVYPELEGGTSWEFVKVLNMGDGI
;
A
#
# COMPACT_ATOMS: atom_id res chain seq x y z
N MET A 1 -63.67 27.58 9.29
CA MET A 1 -62.65 28.35 8.55
C MET A 1 -61.27 27.82 8.91
N GLY A 2 -60.44 27.50 7.92
CA GLY A 2 -59.02 27.18 8.11
C GLY A 2 -58.51 25.93 7.36
N THR A 3 -58.59 25.89 6.04
CA THR A 3 -57.85 24.93 5.21
C THR A 3 -56.36 25.25 5.25
N LYS A 4 -55.52 24.33 5.75
CA LYS A 4 -54.05 24.43 5.68
C LYS A 4 -53.55 23.76 4.40
N THR A 5 -53.25 24.57 3.40
CA THR A 5 -52.59 24.17 2.16
C THR A 5 -51.14 23.76 2.46
N ARG A 6 -50.73 22.56 2.05
CA ARG A 6 -49.32 22.14 2.05
C ARG A 6 -48.65 22.77 0.83
N THR A 7 -47.80 23.76 1.05
CA THR A 7 -46.94 24.34 0.03
C THR A 7 -45.74 23.42 -0.18
N TRP A 8 -45.64 22.82 -1.36
CA TRP A 8 -44.42 22.12 -1.78
C TRP A 8 -43.37 23.16 -2.14
N ASP A 9 -42.25 23.13 -1.43
CA ASP A 9 -41.17 24.11 -1.55
C ASP A 9 -40.35 23.85 -2.83
N ILE A 10 -40.48 24.76 -3.80
CA ILE A 10 -39.88 24.68 -5.15
C ILE A 10 -38.34 24.57 -5.09
N ARG A 11 -37.73 24.95 -3.97
CA ARG A 11 -36.27 24.86 -3.76
C ARG A 11 -35.74 23.43 -3.67
N SER A 12 -36.54 22.47 -3.16
CA SER A 12 -36.09 21.07 -3.03
C SER A 12 -36.02 20.35 -4.39
N ALA A 13 -36.92 20.67 -5.31
CA ALA A 13 -36.95 20.06 -6.64
C ALA A 13 -35.75 20.50 -7.51
N LEU A 14 -35.33 21.76 -7.39
CA LEU A 14 -34.18 22.29 -8.14
C LEU A 14 -32.85 21.67 -7.67
N VAL A 15 -32.66 21.51 -6.36
CA VAL A 15 -31.43 20.91 -5.81
C VAL A 15 -31.31 19.43 -6.22
N ASN A 16 -32.42 18.68 -6.18
CA ASN A 16 -32.43 17.28 -6.62
C ASN A 16 -32.18 17.12 -8.13
N SER A 17 -32.67 18.05 -8.96
CA SER A 17 -32.41 18.08 -10.41
C SER A 17 -30.94 18.36 -10.73
N VAL A 18 -30.33 19.33 -10.02
CA VAL A 18 -28.90 19.67 -10.20
C VAL A 18 -27.98 18.53 -9.75
N ILE A 19 -28.30 17.87 -8.63
CA ILE A 19 -27.54 16.70 -8.16
C ILE A 19 -27.68 15.51 -9.12
N SER A 20 -28.87 15.29 -9.69
CA SER A 20 -29.10 14.20 -10.64
C SER A 20 -28.32 14.40 -11.94
N THR A 21 -28.33 15.62 -12.46
CA THR A 21 -27.58 15.99 -13.68
C THR A 21 -26.07 15.97 -13.47
N GLN A 22 -25.56 16.36 -12.29
CA GLN A 22 -24.14 16.20 -11.96
C GLN A 22 -23.72 14.73 -11.84
N LEU A 23 -24.56 13.87 -11.26
CA LEU A 23 -24.25 12.44 -11.13
C LEU A 23 -24.25 11.72 -12.49
N GLU A 24 -25.14 12.11 -13.39
CA GLU A 24 -25.18 11.61 -14.78
C GLU A 24 -23.93 12.04 -15.56
N ALA A 25 -23.53 13.31 -15.48
CA ALA A 25 -22.31 13.81 -16.12
C ALA A 25 -21.03 13.13 -15.56
N SER A 26 -20.98 12.85 -14.24
CA SER A 26 -19.89 12.08 -13.65
C SER A 26 -19.84 10.63 -14.12
N ARG A 27 -21.00 9.99 -14.35
CA ARG A 27 -21.10 8.62 -14.88
C ARG A 27 -20.66 8.55 -16.34
N GLU A 28 -21.06 9.51 -17.17
CA GLU A 28 -20.64 9.59 -18.57
C GLU A 28 -19.13 9.80 -18.70
N ASN A 29 -18.54 10.67 -17.87
CA ASN A 29 -17.09 10.88 -17.83
C ASN A 29 -16.33 9.63 -17.36
N ALA A 30 -16.86 8.89 -16.38
CA ALA A 30 -16.25 7.65 -15.92
C ALA A 30 -16.30 6.56 -17.00
N GLN A 31 -17.41 6.44 -17.73
CA GLN A 31 -17.55 5.50 -18.85
C GLN A 31 -16.65 5.87 -20.04
N ALA A 32 -16.56 7.16 -20.38
CA ALA A 32 -15.64 7.64 -21.43
C ALA A 32 -14.17 7.37 -21.07
N ASN A 33 -13.79 7.54 -19.80
CA ASN A 33 -12.44 7.23 -19.34
C ASN A 33 -12.15 5.72 -19.39
N GLN A 34 -13.10 4.87 -18.97
CA GLN A 34 -12.96 3.41 -19.11
C GLN A 34 -12.83 2.96 -20.57
N GLN A 35 -13.62 3.55 -21.48
CA GLN A 35 -13.52 3.25 -22.91
C GLN A 35 -12.19 3.74 -23.51
N ASN A 36 -11.68 4.89 -23.10
CA ASN A 36 -10.37 5.39 -23.55
C ASN A 36 -9.22 4.53 -23.02
N ILE A 37 -9.31 4.04 -21.78
CA ILE A 37 -8.35 3.11 -21.21
C ILE A 37 -8.40 1.78 -21.98
N ALA A 38 -9.58 1.21 -22.22
CA ALA A 38 -9.74 -0.02 -22.99
C ALA A 38 -9.21 0.10 -24.43
N LYS A 39 -9.52 1.21 -25.13
CA LYS A 39 -9.00 1.51 -26.48
C LYS A 39 -7.47 1.67 -26.49
N ARG A 40 -6.90 2.24 -25.41
CA ARG A 40 -5.44 2.38 -25.26
C ARG A 40 -4.73 1.04 -25.12
N TRP A 41 -5.35 0.05 -24.48
CA TRP A 41 -4.81 -1.31 -24.36
C TRP A 41 -5.03 -2.15 -25.62
N GLN A 42 -6.07 -1.86 -26.41
CA GLN A 42 -6.36 -2.58 -27.66
C GLN A 42 -5.42 -2.22 -28.83
N ASN A 43 -4.67 -1.11 -28.74
CA ASN A 43 -3.71 -0.70 -29.77
C ASN A 43 -2.27 -1.23 -29.52
N CYS A 44 -2.07 -2.13 -28.56
CA CYS A 44 -0.79 -2.82 -28.37
C CYS A 44 -0.72 -4.09 -29.24
N SER A 45 -0.36 -3.86 -30.51
CA SER A 45 0.44 -4.73 -31.39
C SER A 45 -0.14 -6.04 -31.93
N THR A 46 -0.45 -6.04 -33.23
CA THR A 46 -0.31 -7.21 -34.12
C THR A 46 0.11 -6.77 -35.53
N GLU A 47 1.32 -6.22 -35.71
CA GLU A 47 1.99 -6.09 -37.02
C GLU A 47 3.50 -6.24 -36.77
N SER A 48 4.01 -7.47 -36.99
CA SER A 48 4.78 -7.93 -38.16
C SER A 48 6.27 -7.54 -38.10
N LEU A 49 7.08 -8.57 -37.89
CA LEU A 49 8.52 -8.63 -38.13
C LEU A 49 8.85 -8.05 -39.50
N ASP A 50 9.76 -7.09 -39.57
CA ASP A 50 10.86 -7.06 -40.55
C ASP A 50 11.81 -5.87 -40.25
N GLN A 51 13.05 -6.24 -39.94
CA GLN A 51 14.29 -5.60 -40.38
C GLN A 51 14.50 -4.08 -40.17
N GLU A 52 15.19 -3.69 -39.09
CA GLU A 52 16.16 -2.57 -39.17
C GLU A 52 17.45 -2.88 -38.40
N ASP A 53 18.55 -2.48 -39.04
CA ASP A 53 19.94 -2.85 -38.89
C ASP A 53 20.62 -2.01 -37.77
N TRP A 54 21.01 -2.65 -36.67
CA TRP A 54 21.76 -2.02 -35.57
C TRP A 54 23.18 -2.64 -35.47
N PRO A 55 24.25 -1.84 -35.35
CA PRO A 55 25.62 -2.37 -35.32
C PRO A 55 25.89 -3.19 -34.04
N PRO A 56 26.71 -4.26 -34.12
CA PRO A 56 26.96 -5.11 -32.96
C PRO A 56 27.85 -4.39 -31.94
N SER A 57 27.35 -4.28 -30.71
CA SER A 57 28.14 -3.90 -29.53
C SER A 57 28.50 -5.16 -28.73
N PRO A 58 29.64 -5.19 -28.02
CA PRO A 58 30.53 -6.33 -27.97
C PRO A 58 30.02 -7.52 -27.14
N GLU A 59 30.35 -8.72 -27.58
CA GLU A 59 30.18 -9.98 -26.85
C GLU A 59 30.90 -9.88 -25.49
N PHE A 60 30.12 -9.85 -24.41
CA PHE A 60 30.63 -9.95 -23.05
C PHE A 60 30.82 -11.44 -22.74
N THR A 61 32.01 -11.97 -23.03
CA THR A 61 32.46 -13.27 -22.51
C THR A 61 32.59 -13.16 -20.99
N PRO A 62 31.91 -13.98 -20.17
CA PRO A 62 32.20 -14.03 -18.76
C PRO A 62 33.47 -14.85 -18.58
N GLU A 63 34.61 -14.19 -18.36
CA GLU A 63 35.77 -14.84 -17.76
C GLU A 63 35.38 -15.28 -16.34
N LEU A 64 35.27 -16.59 -16.15
CA LEU A 64 35.16 -17.25 -14.86
C LEU A 64 36.46 -17.02 -14.08
N ASN A 65 36.52 -15.92 -13.34
CA ASN A 65 37.45 -15.77 -12.23
C ASN A 65 36.85 -16.48 -11.01
N ASP A 66 37.35 -17.67 -10.74
CA ASP A 66 37.05 -18.51 -9.57
C ASP A 66 37.77 -17.96 -8.32
N GLU A 67 37.38 -16.77 -7.88
CA GLU A 67 37.89 -16.14 -6.66
C GLU A 67 36.69 -15.71 -5.80
N GLY A 68 36.12 -16.72 -5.11
CA GLY A 68 35.26 -16.53 -3.93
C GLY A 68 33.90 -15.89 -4.19
N LEU A 69 32.95 -16.67 -4.73
CA LEU A 69 31.52 -16.36 -4.61
C LEU A 69 31.11 -16.42 -3.14
N THR A 70 31.30 -15.31 -2.41
CA THR A 70 30.41 -15.02 -1.30
C THR A 70 29.04 -14.82 -1.93
N THR A 71 28.12 -15.75 -1.67
CA THR A 71 26.69 -15.59 -1.90
C THR A 71 26.24 -14.38 -1.09
N GLY A 72 26.49 -13.19 -1.63
CA GLY A 72 26.09 -11.94 -1.00
C GLY A 72 24.60 -11.86 -1.16
N ASP A 73 23.88 -11.87 -0.03
CA ASP A 73 22.45 -11.61 0.06
C ASP A 73 22.13 -10.29 -0.65
N SER A 74 21.88 -10.37 -1.96
CA SER A 74 21.47 -9.21 -2.73
C SER A 74 19.99 -9.01 -2.46
N ILE A 75 19.67 -7.92 -1.76
CA ILE A 75 18.29 -7.54 -1.51
C ILE A 75 17.83 -6.61 -2.64
N ALA A 76 16.67 -6.92 -3.24
CA ALA A 76 15.96 -6.01 -4.14
C ALA A 76 14.65 -5.52 -3.54
N PHE A 77 14.19 -4.36 -4.06
CA PHE A 77 12.96 -3.71 -3.64
C PHE A 77 12.02 -3.51 -4.82
N ILE A 78 10.76 -3.93 -4.66
CA ILE A 78 9.67 -3.57 -5.59
C ILE A 78 8.80 -2.52 -4.90
N ARG A 79 8.89 -1.28 -5.36
CA ARG A 79 8.10 -0.14 -4.89
C ARG A 79 6.62 -0.32 -5.25
N LYS A 80 5.73 0.30 -4.46
CA LYS A 80 4.27 0.34 -4.69
C LYS A 80 3.64 -1.03 -4.96
N SER A 81 4.09 -2.04 -4.22
CA SER A 81 3.62 -3.42 -4.37
C SER A 81 2.31 -3.65 -3.62
N ASP A 82 1.45 -4.52 -4.13
CA ASP A 82 0.30 -4.99 -3.35
C ASP A 82 0.80 -5.91 -2.20
N PRO A 83 0.40 -5.65 -0.93
CA PRO A 83 0.75 -6.49 0.22
C PRO A 83 0.00 -7.83 0.18
N ARG A 84 0.66 -8.85 -0.37
CA ARG A 84 0.18 -10.23 -0.49
C ARG A 84 0.72 -11.07 0.66
N ALA A 85 -0.12 -11.99 1.13
CA ALA A 85 0.29 -12.94 2.17
C ALA A 85 1.53 -13.74 1.72
N GLY A 86 2.44 -14.00 2.66
CA GLY A 86 3.73 -14.66 2.42
C GLY A 86 4.83 -13.74 1.87
N GLY A 87 4.52 -12.49 1.53
CA GLY A 87 5.55 -11.51 1.15
C GLY A 87 6.09 -10.73 2.35
N THR A 88 7.34 -10.30 2.25
CA THR A 88 7.96 -9.36 3.19
C THR A 88 7.95 -7.95 2.62
N TYR A 89 7.57 -6.97 3.44
CA TYR A 89 7.38 -5.59 3.03
C TYR A 89 8.01 -4.60 4.00
N LEU A 90 8.47 -3.48 3.46
CA LEU A 90 8.62 -2.23 4.20
C LEU A 90 7.32 -1.45 4.09
N ILE A 91 6.91 -0.79 5.16
CA ILE A 91 5.69 0.03 5.21
C ILE A 91 6.13 1.48 5.39
N LEU A 92 6.00 2.30 4.35
CA LEU A 92 6.63 3.62 4.28
C LEU A 92 5.62 4.77 4.37
N ASP A 93 5.92 5.75 5.22
CA ASP A 93 5.36 7.10 5.18
C ASP A 93 6.10 7.89 4.10
N VAL A 94 5.51 7.96 2.90
CA VAL A 94 6.13 8.59 1.73
C VAL A 94 6.35 10.08 1.93
N ALA A 95 5.45 10.76 2.66
CA ALA A 95 5.52 12.21 2.84
C ALA A 95 6.77 12.66 3.62
N ARG A 96 7.25 11.81 4.54
CA ARG A 96 8.40 12.09 5.40
C ARG A 96 9.59 11.15 5.16
N ASN A 97 9.50 10.24 4.19
CA ASN A 97 10.50 9.24 3.86
C ASN A 97 10.95 8.42 5.10
N ARG A 98 9.98 7.90 5.85
CA ARG A 98 10.21 7.07 7.04
C ARG A 98 9.57 5.69 6.89
N ALA A 99 10.21 4.66 7.44
CA ALA A 99 9.67 3.32 7.52
C ALA A 99 9.07 3.05 8.90
N LEU A 100 8.00 2.27 8.95
CA LEU A 100 7.49 1.69 10.18
C LEU A 100 8.47 0.62 10.67
N THR A 101 9.07 0.83 11.85
CA THR A 101 10.02 -0.11 12.46
C THR A 101 9.50 -0.64 13.78
N CYS A 102 10.06 -1.76 14.23
CA CYS A 102 9.79 -2.33 15.54
C CYS A 102 11.08 -2.58 16.32
N HIS A 103 11.15 -2.05 17.54
CA HIS A 103 12.27 -2.17 18.45
C HIS A 103 11.78 -2.78 19.76
N GLN A 104 12.04 -4.07 19.97
CA GLN A 104 11.63 -4.78 21.18
C GLN A 104 10.13 -4.62 21.47
N GLY A 105 9.28 -4.70 20.43
CA GLY A 105 7.84 -4.53 20.54
C GLY A 105 7.35 -3.08 20.46
N GLN A 106 8.23 -2.08 20.48
CA GLN A 106 7.86 -0.68 20.30
C GLN A 106 7.84 -0.31 18.82
N VAL A 107 6.72 0.21 18.34
CA VAL A 107 6.58 0.67 16.96
C VAL A 107 7.08 2.10 16.85
N ARG A 108 7.91 2.39 15.83
CA ARG A 108 8.51 3.71 15.57
C ARG A 108 8.51 4.01 14.08
N LEU A 109 8.79 5.26 13.73
CA LEU A 109 9.02 5.70 12.36
C LEU A 109 10.43 6.23 12.23
N GLU A 110 11.25 5.55 11.45
CA GLU A 110 12.65 5.89 11.28
C GLU A 110 12.97 6.26 9.83
N PRO A 111 13.86 7.24 9.58
CA PRO A 111 14.31 7.54 8.23
C PRO A 111 14.84 6.30 7.54
N ILE A 112 14.52 6.15 6.25
CA ILE A 112 14.99 5.00 5.46
C ILE A 112 15.64 5.44 4.16
N ASN A 113 16.69 4.73 3.78
CA ASN A 113 17.34 4.86 2.49
C ASN A 113 17.37 3.49 1.81
N LEU A 114 16.58 3.32 0.74
CA LEU A 114 16.50 2.08 -0.01
C LEU A 114 17.69 1.85 -0.96
N ASP A 115 18.50 2.88 -1.20
CA ASP A 115 19.74 2.73 -1.98
C ASP A 115 20.80 1.97 -1.17
N ASN A 116 20.64 1.91 0.15
CA ASN A 116 21.43 1.03 0.99
C ASN A 116 20.93 -0.41 0.82
N LYS A 117 21.79 -1.28 0.30
CA LYS A 117 21.50 -2.71 0.08
C LYS A 117 21.30 -3.50 1.38
N SER A 118 21.50 -2.89 2.54
CA SER A 118 21.24 -3.49 3.85
C SER A 118 20.10 -2.75 4.56
N ILE A 119 18.91 -3.35 4.59
CA ILE A 119 17.77 -2.86 5.37
C ILE A 119 17.59 -3.72 6.62
N SER A 120 17.51 -3.07 7.78
CA SER A 120 17.31 -3.76 9.05
C SER A 120 16.02 -4.59 9.03
N GLU A 121 16.10 -5.83 9.52
CA GLU A 121 14.93 -6.69 9.76
C GLU A 121 13.90 -6.04 10.69
N LYS A 122 14.30 -5.06 11.51
CA LYS A 122 13.38 -4.26 12.34
C LYS A 122 12.40 -3.43 11.53
N ALA A 123 12.75 -3.08 10.29
CA ALA A 123 11.88 -2.37 9.35
C ALA A 123 11.07 -3.30 8.45
N GLN A 124 11.36 -4.61 8.48
CA GLN A 124 10.74 -5.60 7.62
C GLN A 124 9.53 -6.25 8.30
N TRP A 125 8.44 -6.39 7.55
CA TRP A 125 7.18 -6.94 8.01
C TRP A 125 6.73 -8.06 7.07
N SER A 126 6.63 -9.28 7.59
CA SER A 126 6.01 -10.41 6.90
C SER A 126 4.50 -10.23 6.90
N CYS A 127 3.93 -10.18 5.70
CA CYS A 127 2.50 -10.06 5.50
C CYS A 127 1.84 -11.45 5.63
N THR A 128 0.82 -11.53 6.47
CA THR A 128 0.00 -12.72 6.66
C THR A 128 -1.45 -12.39 6.34
N GLU A 129 -2.26 -13.42 6.12
CA GLU A 129 -3.69 -13.26 5.93
C GLU A 129 -4.46 -14.29 6.75
N ARG A 130 -5.47 -13.83 7.47
CA ARG A 130 -6.35 -14.66 8.28
C ARG A 130 -7.76 -14.09 8.23
N ASN A 131 -8.74 -14.92 7.86
CA ASN A 131 -10.15 -14.53 7.79
C ASN A 131 -10.40 -13.27 6.93
N GLY A 132 -9.61 -13.06 5.86
CA GLY A 132 -9.69 -11.89 4.99
C GLY A 132 -9.03 -10.61 5.54
N PHE A 133 -8.43 -10.65 6.73
CA PHE A 133 -7.64 -9.56 7.30
C PHE A 133 -6.15 -9.79 7.07
N LYS A 134 -5.42 -8.69 6.89
CA LYS A 134 -3.97 -8.68 6.79
C LYS A 134 -3.36 -8.51 8.17
N GLY A 135 -2.26 -9.21 8.42
CA GLY A 135 -1.45 -9.06 9.62
C GLY A 135 0.00 -8.86 9.23
N PHE A 136 0.74 -8.10 10.03
CA PHE A 136 2.13 -7.75 9.74
C PHE A 136 3.02 -8.21 10.89
N GLN A 137 3.79 -9.27 10.68
CA GLN A 137 4.72 -9.80 11.66
C GLN A 137 6.10 -9.18 11.45
N ASN A 138 6.68 -8.57 12.47
CA ASN A 138 8.03 -8.04 12.39
C ASN A 138 9.04 -9.17 12.19
N VAL A 139 9.96 -9.04 11.24
CA VAL A 139 10.95 -10.09 10.95
C VAL A 139 11.95 -10.23 12.09
N ALA A 140 12.48 -9.13 12.64
CA ALA A 140 13.48 -9.18 13.70
C ALA A 140 12.94 -9.74 15.03
N GLY A 141 11.72 -9.32 15.42
CA GLY A 141 11.13 -9.64 16.72
C GLY A 141 10.12 -10.78 16.72
N GLY A 142 9.62 -11.19 15.55
CA GLY A 142 8.56 -12.19 15.40
C GLY A 142 7.17 -11.76 15.92
N GLY A 143 7.02 -10.55 16.45
CA GLY A 143 5.75 -10.05 16.96
C GLY A 143 4.90 -9.38 15.88
N PHE A 144 3.59 -9.56 15.95
CA PHE A 144 2.64 -8.88 15.07
C PHE A 144 2.45 -7.41 15.47
N LEU A 145 2.38 -6.55 14.46
CA LEU A 145 1.84 -5.20 14.56
C LEU A 145 0.38 -5.32 14.99
N GLY A 146 0.01 -4.54 15.99
CA GLY A 146 -1.35 -4.44 16.46
C GLY A 146 -1.49 -3.29 17.43
N HIS A 147 -2.65 -3.19 18.06
CA HIS A 147 -2.90 -2.22 19.12
C HIS A 147 -3.39 -2.92 20.40
N ASP A 148 -3.53 -2.16 21.49
CA ASP A 148 -4.19 -2.65 22.69
C ASP A 148 -5.60 -2.05 22.85
N VAL A 149 -6.23 -2.30 23.99
CA VAL A 149 -7.57 -1.77 24.32
C VAL A 149 -7.61 -0.24 24.40
N TRP A 150 -6.46 0.42 24.55
CA TRP A 150 -6.30 1.87 24.57
C TRP A 150 -5.80 2.43 23.22
N TRP A 151 -5.79 1.59 22.18
CA TRP A 151 -5.33 1.92 20.84
C TRP A 151 -3.84 2.29 20.75
N HIS A 152 -3.04 1.85 21.72
CA HIS A 152 -1.59 1.99 21.64
C HIS A 152 -0.99 0.91 20.75
N PHE A 153 -0.33 1.33 19.68
CA PHE A 153 0.28 0.42 18.72
C PHE A 153 1.58 -0.18 19.23
N ARG A 154 1.75 -1.47 18.98
CA ARG A 154 2.90 -2.29 19.40
C ARG A 154 3.15 -3.42 18.41
N GLY A 155 4.35 -3.99 18.44
CA GLY A 155 4.82 -5.04 17.56
C GLY A 155 5.27 -6.29 18.30
N ASN A 156 4.58 -6.68 19.38
CA ASN A 156 4.95 -7.81 20.24
C ASN A 156 3.82 -8.85 20.42
N ALA A 157 2.74 -8.77 19.64
CA ALA A 157 1.67 -9.74 19.72
C ALA A 157 2.14 -11.10 19.16
N SER A 158 1.85 -12.19 19.88
CA SER A 158 2.31 -13.53 19.50
C SER A 158 1.47 -14.19 18.40
N ALA A 159 0.32 -13.61 18.07
CA ALA A 159 -0.61 -14.16 17.09
C ALA A 159 -1.36 -13.06 16.34
N HIS A 160 -1.66 -13.33 15.07
CA HIS A 160 -2.56 -12.51 14.25
C HIS A 160 -4.01 -12.69 14.73
N SER A 161 -4.41 -11.90 15.72
CA SER A 161 -5.75 -11.91 16.31
C SER A 161 -6.48 -10.61 15.98
N LEU A 162 -7.54 -10.29 16.73
CA LEU A 162 -8.42 -9.15 16.44
C LEU A 162 -7.68 -7.82 16.39
N TRP A 163 -6.74 -7.58 17.31
CA TRP A 163 -6.03 -6.30 17.40
C TRP A 163 -4.86 -6.17 16.42
N GLU A 164 -4.49 -7.26 15.78
CA GLU A 164 -3.46 -7.38 14.76
C GLU A 164 -4.05 -7.54 13.34
N SER A 165 -5.38 -7.45 13.23
CA SER A 165 -6.13 -7.59 11.98
C SER A 165 -6.34 -6.23 11.32
N PHE A 166 -5.79 -6.08 10.12
CA PHE A 166 -5.88 -4.86 9.32
C PHE A 166 -6.64 -5.08 8.02
N THR A 167 -7.34 -4.04 7.58
CA THR A 167 -7.79 -3.93 6.18
C THR A 167 -6.91 -2.93 5.45
N ILE A 168 -6.83 -3.09 4.13
CA ILE A 168 -5.99 -2.27 3.27
C ILE A 168 -6.87 -1.68 2.18
N ALA A 169 -6.98 -0.35 2.16
CA ALA A 169 -7.75 0.37 1.15
C ALA A 169 -6.80 1.06 0.17
N ARG A 170 -6.87 0.66 -1.11
CA ARG A 170 -6.03 1.22 -2.17
C ARG A 170 -6.38 2.69 -2.43
N ARG A 171 -5.34 3.49 -2.68
CA ARG A 171 -5.38 4.91 -3.03
C ARG A 171 -4.69 5.13 -4.37
N ASP A 172 -4.83 6.34 -4.90
CA ASP A 172 -4.16 6.74 -6.12
C ASP A 172 -2.64 6.63 -6.00
N GLY A 173 -1.98 6.44 -7.14
CA GLY A 173 -0.52 6.40 -7.20
C GLY A 173 0.13 5.16 -6.58
N GLY A 174 -0.64 4.11 -6.28
CA GLY A 174 -0.12 2.86 -5.69
C GLY A 174 0.13 2.93 -4.19
N LEU A 175 -0.56 3.84 -3.51
CA LEU A 175 -0.52 4.01 -2.07
C LEU A 175 -1.74 3.37 -1.41
N TYR A 176 -1.73 3.25 -0.09
CA TYR A 176 -2.79 2.59 0.65
C TYR A 176 -3.07 3.31 1.96
N TRP A 177 -4.32 3.23 2.40
CA TRP A 177 -4.64 3.36 3.81
C TRP A 177 -4.55 2.00 4.47
N LEU A 178 -3.77 1.92 5.54
CA LEU A 178 -3.81 0.83 6.49
C LEU A 178 -4.91 1.15 7.51
N GLN A 179 -5.81 0.20 7.76
CA GLN A 179 -7.01 0.47 8.56
C GLN A 179 -7.22 -0.60 9.63
N ILE A 180 -7.79 -0.17 10.76
CA ILE A 180 -8.22 -1.02 11.87
C ILE A 180 -9.73 -0.93 12.05
N LEU A 181 -10.33 -2.00 12.54
CA LEU A 181 -11.71 -1.97 13.01
C LEU A 181 -11.77 -1.26 14.36
N HIS A 182 -12.16 0.01 14.34
CA HIS A 182 -12.43 0.78 15.54
C HIS A 182 -13.94 0.78 15.81
N TRP A 183 -14.36 0.00 16.81
CA TRP A 183 -15.75 -0.33 17.10
C TRP A 183 -16.47 -0.97 15.91
N TRP A 184 -17.07 -0.14 15.05
CA TRP A 184 -17.86 -0.55 13.88
C TRP A 184 -17.45 0.19 12.61
N THR A 185 -16.36 0.96 12.69
CA THR A 185 -15.87 1.84 11.63
C THR A 185 -14.42 1.54 11.32
N GLN A 186 -14.00 1.81 10.09
CA GLN A 186 -12.61 1.64 9.68
C GLN A 186 -11.86 2.94 9.91
N TRP A 187 -10.93 2.93 10.86
CA TRP A 187 -10.05 4.07 11.14
C TRP A 187 -8.69 3.82 10.48
N GLN A 188 -8.06 4.88 9.99
CA GLN A 188 -6.73 4.84 9.40
C GLN A 188 -5.67 4.74 10.49
N VAL A 189 -4.58 4.04 10.17
CA VAL A 189 -3.35 4.02 10.96
C VAL A 189 -2.48 5.15 10.46
N SER A 190 -2.33 6.19 11.26
CA SER A 190 -1.62 7.42 10.89
C SER A 190 -0.25 7.51 11.56
N ALA A 191 0.72 7.98 10.79
CA ALA A 191 2.09 8.22 11.23
C ALA A 191 2.15 9.44 12.14
N SER A 192 2.74 9.29 13.32
CA SER A 192 3.08 10.42 14.17
C SER A 192 4.10 11.33 13.50
N GLU A 193 3.90 12.64 13.59
CA GLU A 193 4.86 13.63 13.09
C GLU A 193 6.21 13.48 13.79
N GLU A 194 6.22 13.29 15.10
CA GLU A 194 7.41 13.10 15.94
C GLU A 194 8.12 11.76 15.70
N GLY A 195 7.49 10.83 14.97
CA GLY A 195 8.06 9.54 14.63
C GLY A 195 8.07 8.52 15.78
N ASN A 196 7.40 8.82 16.89
CA ASN A 196 7.28 7.95 18.06
C ASN A 196 6.27 6.79 17.88
N GLY A 197 5.75 6.57 16.67
CA GLY A 197 4.85 5.46 16.35
C GLY A 197 3.71 5.86 15.42
N VAL A 198 2.59 5.17 15.56
CA VAL A 198 1.36 5.39 14.80
C VAL A 198 0.16 5.48 15.74
N TYR A 199 -0.92 6.13 15.28
CA TYR A 199 -2.15 6.35 16.05
C TYR A 199 -3.38 6.15 15.15
N PRO A 200 -4.56 5.85 15.72
CA PRO A 200 -5.77 5.70 14.94
C PRO A 200 -6.37 7.09 14.60
N GLU A 201 -6.83 7.27 13.38
CA GLU A 201 -7.46 8.51 12.91
C GLU A 201 -8.72 8.14 12.10
N LEU A 202 -9.83 8.87 12.27
CA LEU A 202 -11.09 8.56 11.58
C LEU A 202 -11.14 9.13 10.15
N GLU A 203 -10.65 10.36 9.98
CA GLU A 203 -10.68 11.08 8.72
C GLU A 203 -9.29 11.57 8.37
N GLY A 204 -8.87 11.29 7.14
CA GLY A 204 -7.48 11.51 6.74
C GLY A 204 -6.61 10.34 7.13
N GLY A 205 -5.30 10.57 7.11
CA GLY A 205 -4.31 9.60 7.53
C GLY A 205 -3.23 9.30 6.51
N THR A 206 -2.21 8.59 6.99
CA THR A 206 -0.99 8.37 6.23
C THR A 206 -1.24 7.55 4.99
N SER A 207 -0.76 8.05 3.85
CA SER A 207 -0.72 7.28 2.61
C SER A 207 0.54 6.41 2.63
N TRP A 208 0.34 5.14 2.95
CA TRP A 208 1.41 4.17 3.07
C TRP A 208 1.81 3.61 1.72
N GLU A 209 3.11 3.46 1.51
CA GLU A 209 3.65 2.66 0.42
C GLU A 209 4.16 1.32 0.97
N PHE A 210 3.74 0.23 0.33
CA PHE A 210 4.32 -1.08 0.57
C PHE A 210 5.44 -1.34 -0.43
N VAL A 211 6.65 -1.54 0.08
CA VAL A 211 7.82 -1.88 -0.74
C VAL A 211 8.17 -3.34 -0.47
N LYS A 212 7.99 -4.20 -1.46
CA LYS A 212 8.30 -5.63 -1.30
C LYS A 212 9.81 -5.83 -1.25
N VAL A 213 10.27 -6.61 -0.28
CA VAL A 213 11.67 -7.02 -0.11
C VAL A 213 11.85 -8.39 -0.78
N LEU A 214 12.86 -8.52 -1.63
CA LEU A 214 13.25 -9.77 -2.28
C LEU A 214 14.67 -10.12 -1.85
N ASN A 215 14.83 -11.26 -1.18
CA ASN A 215 16.15 -11.82 -0.90
C ASN A 215 16.53 -12.73 -2.08
N MET A 216 17.55 -12.33 -2.85
CA MET A 216 18.00 -13.12 -4.00
C MET A 216 18.84 -14.35 -3.62
N GLY A 217 19.01 -14.63 -2.31
CA GLY A 217 19.69 -15.81 -1.79
C GLY A 217 18.80 -17.05 -1.65
N ASP A 218 17.47 -16.88 -1.58
CA ASP A 218 16.50 -17.97 -1.50
C ASP A 218 16.07 -18.38 -2.92
N GLY A 219 16.95 -19.12 -3.59
CA GLY A 219 16.63 -19.81 -4.84
C GLY A 219 15.62 -20.93 -4.62
N ILE A 220 14.61 -20.94 -5.51
CA ILE A 220 13.58 -21.97 -5.82
C ILE A 220 13.74 -23.33 -5.13
#